data_AF-A0A3D2U1M0-F1
#
_entry.id   AF-A0A3D2U1M0-F1
#
_cell.length_a   1.000
_cell.length_b   1.000
_cell.length_c   1.000
_cell.angle_alpha   90.00
_cell.angle_beta   90.00
_cell.angle_gamma   90.00
#
_symmetry.space_group_name_H-M   'P 1'
#
loop_
_entity.id
_entity.type
_entity.pdbx_description
1 polymer ?
#
loop_
_entity_poly.entity_id
_entity_poly.type
_entity_poly.pdbx_seq_one_letter_code
_entity_poly.pdbx_strand_id
1 'polypeptide(L)'
;MDAEKKKIAADCWKKGSEAMSKENWDYAIEMFGKAVALVPDNLLYRQTLRGVERRKYNENGTGAKMAGLRTAKVKTRIKASRLKKNWDAVDKAAEEGLKVNPWDATLLFELGTAARERGFSEVAVDAMRIAVANNTENKDFARSLAELLESRGDYNEASKIWQRLAKLDPMDAEARTKSMQVLTDNVIDRGGYEGAETTRDAMADEEVAKRLKTGGGGGGPADGPGQSAEADLVHAVRREPDVVEHRLKLASHYRKAGKLEEAAETTREALEISGGDAGIRENLEDIELDQLRGNLNLAKENIARNPEDDEAQQNIKAINSELLKREIEIFSTRVERYPNDLKLKFELGSRFVRIKKYPQAIPLFQVCVKDNRLEIGALTSLGKCFIAEKKGKLAKRQFEKAAESVSQLDQPDLYKEVHYWLARLLEEGGDRTTAEHHYTEVLAVDYEYKDALARMEGLSED
;
A
#
# COMPACT_ATOMS: atom_id res chain seq x y z
N MET A 1 -23.94 -38.73 21.64
CA MET A 1 -23.95 -37.63 22.63
C MET A 1 -23.76 -36.25 22.00
N ASP A 2 -22.79 -36.03 21.11
CA ASP A 2 -22.54 -34.68 20.57
C ASP A 2 -23.65 -34.17 19.62
N ALA A 3 -24.17 -35.04 18.75
CA ALA A 3 -25.28 -34.71 17.85
C ALA A 3 -26.61 -34.40 18.59
N GLU A 4 -26.85 -35.10 19.71
CA GLU A 4 -28.05 -34.88 20.53
C GLU A 4 -27.98 -33.55 21.28
N LYS A 5 -26.81 -33.20 21.85
CA LYS A 5 -26.57 -31.88 22.44
C LYS A 5 -26.76 -30.75 21.43
N LYS A 6 -26.24 -30.90 20.21
CA LYS A 6 -26.42 -29.93 19.12
C LYS A 6 -27.89 -29.76 18.73
N LYS A 7 -28.66 -30.85 18.69
CA LYS A 7 -30.10 -30.80 18.43
C LYS A 7 -30.86 -30.06 19.54
N ILE A 8 -30.59 -30.39 20.80
CA ILE A 8 -31.22 -29.71 21.95
C ILE A 8 -30.83 -28.22 21.97
N ALA A 9 -29.57 -27.89 21.65
CA ALA A 9 -29.10 -26.52 21.57
C ALA A 9 -29.81 -25.73 20.47
N ALA A 10 -30.02 -26.32 19.29
CA ALA A 10 -30.78 -25.71 18.21
C ALA A 10 -32.26 -25.48 18.58
N ASP A 11 -32.89 -26.44 19.28
CA ASP A 11 -34.25 -26.28 19.79
C ASP A 11 -34.34 -25.17 20.85
N CYS A 12 -33.35 -25.09 21.75
CA CYS A 12 -33.23 -23.99 22.71
C CYS A 12 -33.05 -22.65 21.98
N TRP A 13 -32.18 -22.58 20.98
CA TRP A 13 -31.97 -21.35 20.21
C TRP A 13 -33.26 -20.91 19.50
N LYS A 14 -33.99 -21.83 18.86
CA LYS A 14 -35.29 -21.55 18.23
C LYS A 14 -36.31 -20.99 19.22
N LYS A 15 -36.48 -21.62 20.39
CA LYS A 15 -37.37 -21.13 21.46
C LYS A 15 -36.94 -19.77 21.98
N GLY A 16 -35.64 -19.51 22.08
CA GLY A 16 -35.09 -18.21 22.42
C GLY A 16 -35.45 -17.14 21.39
N SER A 17 -35.36 -17.45 20.10
CA SER A 17 -35.71 -16.53 19.02
C SER A 17 -37.20 -16.20 18.98
N GLU A 18 -38.07 -17.19 19.23
CA GLU A 18 -39.52 -16.98 19.36
C GLU A 18 -39.88 -16.14 20.60
N ALA A 19 -39.13 -16.28 21.70
CA ALA A 19 -39.29 -15.47 22.89
C ALA A 19 -38.80 -14.03 22.67
N MET A 20 -37.68 -13.87 21.96
CA MET A 20 -37.10 -12.59 21.58
C MET A 20 -38.05 -11.76 20.71
N SER A 21 -38.73 -12.38 19.73
CA SER A 21 -39.69 -11.66 18.87
C SER A 21 -40.94 -11.18 19.62
N LYS A 22 -41.24 -11.79 20.77
CA LYS A 22 -42.31 -11.39 21.69
C LYS A 22 -41.80 -10.49 22.83
N GLU A 23 -40.55 -10.03 22.75
CA GLU A 23 -39.88 -9.22 23.78
C GLU A 23 -39.87 -9.88 25.17
N ASN A 24 -40.01 -11.20 25.24
CA ASN A 24 -39.87 -11.95 26.48
C ASN A 24 -38.38 -12.19 26.76
N TRP A 25 -37.69 -11.13 27.18
CA TRP A 25 -36.24 -11.09 27.30
C TRP A 25 -35.70 -12.12 28.30
N ASP A 26 -36.34 -12.31 29.45
CA ASP A 26 -35.87 -13.25 30.48
C ASP A 26 -35.90 -14.70 29.99
N TYR A 27 -36.98 -15.11 29.35
CA TYR A 27 -37.09 -16.45 28.79
C TYR A 27 -36.17 -16.63 27.57
N ALA A 28 -36.01 -15.61 26.74
CA ALA A 28 -35.06 -15.64 25.62
C ALA A 28 -33.62 -15.84 26.11
N ILE A 29 -33.18 -15.09 27.12
CA ILE A 29 -31.85 -15.22 27.74
C ILE A 29 -31.65 -16.61 28.35
N GLU A 30 -32.68 -17.16 29.01
CA GLU A 30 -32.61 -18.52 29.56
C GLU A 30 -32.38 -19.56 28.45
N MET A 31 -33.17 -19.50 27.37
CA MET A 31 -33.09 -20.47 26.27
C MET A 31 -31.77 -20.33 25.49
N PHE A 32 -31.35 -19.11 25.16
CA PHE A 32 -30.05 -18.89 24.52
C PHE A 32 -28.89 -19.30 25.43
N GLY A 33 -28.98 -19.04 26.74
CA GLY A 33 -27.98 -19.50 27.72
C GLY A 33 -27.86 -21.03 27.78
N LYS A 34 -28.97 -21.76 27.64
CA LYS A 34 -28.94 -23.23 27.52
C LYS A 34 -28.27 -23.68 26.22
N ALA A 35 -28.54 -23.01 25.10
CA ALA A 35 -27.89 -23.30 23.83
C ALA A 35 -26.36 -23.11 23.91
N VAL A 36 -25.90 -22.00 24.51
CA VAL A 36 -24.48 -21.72 24.75
C VAL A 36 -23.86 -22.77 25.70
N ALA A 37 -24.54 -23.16 26.77
CA ALA A 37 -24.02 -24.17 27.69
C ALA A 37 -23.86 -25.56 27.05
N LEU A 38 -24.68 -25.89 26.05
CA LEU A 38 -24.64 -27.16 25.32
C LEU A 38 -23.59 -27.17 24.19
N VAL A 39 -23.42 -26.04 23.50
CA VAL A 39 -22.49 -25.86 22.37
C VAL A 39 -21.70 -24.55 22.57
N PRO A 40 -20.70 -24.56 23.46
CA PRO A 40 -20.02 -23.34 23.93
C PRO A 40 -19.05 -22.73 22.91
N ASP A 41 -18.71 -23.44 21.84
CA ASP A 41 -17.87 -22.97 20.74
C ASP A 41 -18.67 -22.27 19.62
N ASN A 42 -20.01 -22.29 19.68
CA ASN A 42 -20.86 -21.67 18.67
C ASN A 42 -20.96 -20.15 18.88
N LEU A 43 -20.25 -19.38 18.04
CA LEU A 43 -20.23 -17.93 18.08
C LEU A 43 -21.62 -17.30 17.91
N LEU A 44 -22.44 -17.83 16.99
CA LEU A 44 -23.78 -17.29 16.72
C LEU A 44 -24.68 -17.36 17.97
N TYR A 45 -24.61 -18.45 18.74
CA TYR A 45 -25.38 -18.58 19.98
C TYR A 45 -24.98 -17.54 21.02
N ARG A 46 -23.68 -17.22 21.11
CA ARG A 46 -23.19 -16.20 22.05
C ARG A 46 -23.52 -14.78 21.59
N GLN A 47 -23.41 -14.47 20.30
CA GLN A 47 -23.79 -13.17 19.76
C GLN A 47 -25.29 -12.91 19.92
N THR A 48 -26.13 -13.92 19.67
CA THR A 48 -27.58 -13.81 19.88
C THR A 48 -27.94 -13.65 21.35
N LEU A 49 -27.32 -14.42 22.26
CA LEU A 49 -27.47 -14.22 23.71
C LEU A 49 -27.08 -12.80 24.13
N ARG A 50 -25.90 -12.32 23.71
CA ARG A 50 -25.37 -10.99 24.02
C ARG A 50 -26.32 -9.88 23.56
N GLY A 51 -26.86 -9.99 22.34
CA GLY A 51 -27.81 -9.01 21.78
C GLY A 51 -29.11 -8.93 22.60
N VAL A 52 -29.65 -10.07 23.02
CA VAL A 52 -30.89 -10.13 23.81
C VAL A 52 -30.68 -9.57 25.22
N GLU A 53 -29.55 -9.88 25.85
CA GLU A 53 -29.21 -9.33 27.16
C GLU A 53 -29.05 -7.81 27.13
N ARG A 54 -28.50 -7.24 26.04
CA ARG A 54 -28.41 -5.79 25.87
C ARG A 54 -29.79 -5.13 25.68
N ARG A 55 -30.66 -5.74 24.86
CA ARG A 55 -32.05 -5.27 24.65
C ARG A 55 -32.88 -5.30 25.92
N LYS A 56 -32.72 -6.32 26.78
CA LYS A 56 -33.36 -6.38 28.11
C LYS A 56 -33.13 -5.12 28.95
N TYR A 57 -31.94 -4.53 28.83
CA TYR A 57 -31.55 -3.32 29.54
C TYR A 57 -31.70 -2.06 28.69
N ASN A 58 -32.47 -2.10 27.60
CA ASN A 58 -32.71 -0.98 26.69
C ASN A 58 -31.41 -0.33 26.20
N GLU A 59 -30.38 -1.14 25.93
CA GLU A 59 -29.08 -0.66 25.45
C GLU A 59 -28.41 0.39 26.38
N ASN A 60 -28.71 0.36 27.68
CA ASN A 60 -28.28 1.40 28.63
C ASN A 60 -26.77 1.45 28.95
N GLY A 61 -25.96 0.59 28.33
CA GLY A 61 -24.50 0.53 28.51
C GLY A 61 -23.99 0.08 29.88
N THR A 62 -24.87 -0.15 30.85
CA THR A 62 -24.51 -0.35 32.27
C THR A 62 -25.16 -1.57 32.92
N GLY A 63 -26.16 -2.17 32.26
CA GLY A 63 -26.88 -3.34 32.74
C GLY A 63 -27.85 -3.03 33.88
N ALA A 64 -27.97 -3.97 34.81
CA ALA A 64 -28.87 -3.82 35.95
C ALA A 64 -28.42 -2.71 36.92
N LYS A 65 -29.36 -2.10 37.64
CA LYS A 65 -29.04 -1.17 38.73
C LYS A 65 -28.09 -1.84 39.74
N MET A 66 -27.00 -1.15 40.09
CA MET A 66 -25.92 -1.66 40.95
C MET A 66 -25.22 -2.92 40.39
N ALA A 67 -25.09 -3.03 39.06
CA ALA A 67 -24.42 -4.14 38.39
C ALA A 67 -23.03 -4.46 38.95
N GLY A 68 -22.21 -3.45 39.29
CA GLY A 68 -20.89 -3.65 39.88
C GLY A 68 -20.91 -4.44 41.19
N LEU A 69 -21.87 -4.18 42.08
CA LEU A 69 -22.03 -4.93 43.32
C LEU A 69 -22.59 -6.33 43.06
N ARG A 70 -23.55 -6.45 42.14
CA ARG A 70 -24.18 -7.73 41.78
C ARG A 70 -23.21 -8.70 41.12
N THR A 71 -22.22 -8.19 40.38
CA THR A 71 -21.19 -8.98 39.70
C THR A 71 -19.93 -9.21 40.54
N ALA A 72 -19.78 -8.57 41.71
CA ALA A 72 -18.58 -8.68 42.54
C ALA A 72 -18.27 -10.14 42.96
N LYS A 73 -19.27 -10.90 43.42
CA LYS A 73 -19.11 -12.32 43.77
C LYS A 73 -18.73 -13.18 42.55
N VAL A 74 -19.26 -12.83 41.37
CA VAL A 74 -18.94 -13.51 40.11
C VAL A 74 -17.47 -13.28 39.76
N LYS A 75 -16.98 -12.03 39.80
CA LYS A 75 -15.58 -11.68 39.52
C LYS A 75 -14.61 -12.39 40.48
N THR A 76 -14.96 -12.52 41.76
CA THR A 76 -14.15 -13.31 42.73
C THR A 76 -14.11 -14.79 42.37
N ARG A 77 -15.24 -15.38 41.96
CA ARG A 77 -15.30 -16.78 41.52
C ARG A 77 -14.48 -17.02 40.24
N ILE A 78 -14.52 -16.08 39.30
CA ILE A 78 -13.70 -16.09 38.08
C ILE A 78 -12.21 -16.12 38.46
N LYS A 79 -11.75 -15.20 39.31
CA LYS A 79 -10.34 -15.16 39.77
C LYS A 79 -9.91 -16.49 40.40
N ALA A 80 -10.73 -17.06 41.28
CA ALA A 80 -10.44 -18.35 41.92
C ALA A 80 -10.40 -19.52 40.92
N SER A 81 -11.28 -19.52 39.91
CA SER A 81 -11.34 -20.57 38.89
C SER A 81 -10.18 -20.47 37.89
N ARG A 82 -9.79 -19.23 37.53
CA ARG A 82 -8.63 -18.94 36.68
C ARG A 82 -7.32 -19.40 37.32
N LEU A 83 -7.13 -19.18 38.62
CA LEU A 83 -5.96 -19.70 39.35
C LEU A 83 -5.85 -21.23 39.29
N LYS A 84 -7.00 -21.92 39.25
CA LYS A 84 -7.08 -23.38 39.10
C LYS A 84 -7.05 -23.84 37.64
N LYS A 85 -6.90 -22.92 36.67
CA LYS A 85 -7.02 -23.16 35.22
C LYS A 85 -8.31 -23.88 34.83
N ASN A 86 -9.39 -23.69 35.61
CA ASN A 86 -10.69 -24.25 35.29
C ASN A 86 -11.44 -23.30 34.35
N TRP A 87 -11.09 -23.36 33.07
CA TRP A 87 -11.59 -22.44 32.04
C TRP A 87 -13.08 -22.61 31.74
N ASP A 88 -13.64 -23.82 31.90
CA ASP A 88 -15.09 -24.05 31.79
C ASP A 88 -15.86 -23.33 32.89
N ALA A 89 -15.35 -23.33 34.13
CA ALA A 89 -15.94 -22.58 35.22
C ALA A 89 -15.80 -21.05 35.05
N VAL A 90 -14.70 -20.58 34.45
CA VAL A 90 -14.52 -19.15 34.11
C VAL A 90 -15.54 -18.72 33.06
N ASP A 91 -15.67 -19.48 31.96
CA ASP A 91 -16.64 -19.23 30.88
C ASP A 91 -18.08 -19.13 31.42
N LYS A 92 -18.52 -20.12 32.21
CA LYS A 92 -19.87 -20.13 32.82
C LYS A 92 -20.08 -18.96 33.77
N ALA A 93 -19.11 -18.66 34.63
CA ALA A 93 -19.21 -17.56 35.57
C ALA A 93 -19.23 -16.19 34.84
N ALA A 94 -18.44 -16.04 33.77
CA ALA A 94 -18.48 -14.83 32.95
C ALA A 94 -19.86 -14.63 32.33
N GLU A 95 -20.46 -15.67 31.74
CA GLU A 95 -21.82 -15.60 31.20
C GLU A 95 -22.88 -15.28 32.27
N GLU A 96 -22.75 -15.80 33.49
CA GLU A 96 -23.63 -15.42 34.62
C GLU A 96 -23.54 -13.93 34.95
N GLY A 97 -22.33 -13.37 34.98
CA GLY A 97 -22.15 -11.94 35.27
C GLY A 97 -22.62 -11.05 34.12
N LEU A 98 -22.43 -11.51 32.89
CA LEU A 98 -22.80 -10.81 31.67
C LEU A 98 -24.33 -10.69 31.49
N LYS A 99 -25.11 -11.63 32.04
CA LYS A 99 -26.57 -11.48 32.21
C LYS A 99 -26.97 -10.27 33.05
N VAL A 100 -26.10 -9.82 33.95
CA VAL A 100 -26.33 -8.67 34.84
C VAL A 100 -25.78 -7.38 34.21
N ASN A 101 -24.63 -7.45 33.56
CA ASN A 101 -24.07 -6.34 32.78
C ASN A 101 -23.41 -6.85 31.49
N PRO A 102 -24.12 -6.76 30.35
CA PRO A 102 -23.62 -7.20 29.04
C PRO A 102 -22.46 -6.38 28.48
N TRP A 103 -22.16 -5.23 29.08
CA TRP A 103 -21.09 -4.32 28.65
C TRP A 103 -19.85 -4.37 29.53
N ASP A 104 -19.86 -5.17 30.61
CA ASP A 104 -18.72 -5.25 31.52
C ASP A 104 -17.47 -5.77 30.80
N ALA A 105 -16.55 -4.86 30.48
CA ALA A 105 -15.34 -5.15 29.72
C ALA A 105 -14.48 -6.21 30.41
N THR A 106 -14.45 -6.27 31.75
CA THR A 106 -13.70 -7.30 32.48
C THR A 106 -14.32 -8.67 32.30
N LEU A 107 -15.65 -8.79 32.38
CA LEU A 107 -16.31 -10.07 32.19
C LEU A 107 -16.20 -10.57 30.74
N LEU A 108 -16.30 -9.66 29.76
CA LEU A 108 -16.07 -9.97 28.34
C LEU A 108 -14.63 -10.43 28.08
N PHE A 109 -13.65 -9.80 28.72
CA PHE A 109 -12.25 -10.18 28.59
C PHE A 109 -11.95 -11.56 29.22
N GLU A 110 -12.50 -11.83 30.41
CA GLU A 110 -12.36 -13.14 31.07
C GLU A 110 -13.09 -14.24 30.29
N LEU A 111 -14.23 -13.93 29.65
CA LEU A 111 -14.91 -14.82 28.71
C LEU A 111 -14.00 -15.16 27.52
N GLY A 112 -13.44 -14.15 26.87
CA GLY A 112 -12.53 -14.34 25.74
C GLY A 112 -11.27 -15.12 26.12
N THR A 113 -10.73 -14.88 27.31
CA THR A 113 -9.58 -15.62 27.86
C THR A 113 -9.93 -17.10 28.06
N ALA A 114 -11.07 -17.39 28.69
CA ALA A 114 -11.52 -18.77 28.87
C ALA A 114 -11.80 -19.47 27.54
N ALA A 115 -12.37 -18.77 26.56
CA ALA A 115 -12.61 -19.29 25.22
C ALA A 115 -11.29 -19.63 24.51
N ARG A 116 -10.28 -18.76 24.59
CA ARG A 116 -8.95 -18.99 24.01
C ARG A 116 -8.31 -20.26 24.57
N GLU A 117 -8.29 -20.40 25.90
CA GLU A 117 -7.67 -21.54 26.58
C GLU A 117 -8.43 -22.87 26.37
N ARG A 118 -9.69 -22.80 25.91
CA ARG A 118 -10.50 -23.97 25.52
C ARG A 118 -10.43 -24.29 24.03
N GLY A 119 -9.71 -23.48 23.24
CA GLY A 119 -9.60 -23.63 21.78
C GLY A 119 -10.77 -23.04 20.99
N PHE A 120 -11.65 -22.26 21.61
CA PHE A 120 -12.79 -21.62 20.94
C PHE A 120 -12.37 -20.29 20.31
N SER A 121 -11.51 -20.38 19.30
CA SER A 121 -10.79 -19.24 18.69
C SER A 121 -11.72 -18.10 18.24
N GLU A 122 -12.85 -18.42 17.58
CA GLU A 122 -13.80 -17.41 17.11
C GLU A 122 -14.53 -16.68 18.24
N VAL A 123 -14.93 -17.43 19.27
CA VAL A 123 -15.56 -16.87 20.48
C VAL A 123 -14.57 -15.98 21.23
N ALA A 124 -13.31 -16.39 21.31
CA ALA A 124 -12.27 -15.65 21.99
C ALA A 124 -12.04 -14.26 21.36
N VAL A 125 -11.93 -14.20 20.03
CA VAL A 125 -11.73 -12.94 19.30
C VAL A 125 -12.94 -12.03 19.44
N ASP A 126 -14.17 -12.53 19.27
CA ASP A 126 -15.39 -11.72 19.39
C ASP A 126 -15.51 -11.11 20.80
N ALA A 127 -15.35 -11.92 21.85
CA ALA A 127 -15.47 -11.46 23.22
C ALA A 127 -14.37 -10.44 23.61
N MET A 128 -13.11 -10.68 23.23
CA MET A 128 -12.00 -9.75 23.48
C MET A 128 -12.14 -8.46 22.67
N ARG A 129 -12.66 -8.51 21.44
CA ARG A 129 -12.94 -7.32 20.62
C ARG A 129 -13.97 -6.42 21.27
N ILE A 130 -15.06 -6.99 21.77
CA ILE A 130 -16.09 -6.24 22.49
C ILE A 130 -15.52 -5.70 23.82
N ALA A 131 -14.68 -6.47 24.53
CA ALA A 131 -14.04 -6.01 25.75
C ALA A 131 -13.16 -4.75 25.52
N VAL A 132 -12.34 -4.76 24.47
CA VAL A 132 -11.49 -3.61 24.07
C VAL A 132 -12.35 -2.43 23.61
N ALA A 133 -13.46 -2.67 22.92
CA ALA A 133 -14.39 -1.60 22.53
C ALA A 133 -15.05 -0.94 23.74
N ASN A 134 -15.39 -1.72 24.78
CA ASN A 134 -16.05 -1.23 25.98
C ASN A 134 -15.09 -0.62 27.02
N ASN A 135 -13.79 -0.89 26.91
CA ASN A 135 -12.76 -0.24 27.71
C ASN A 135 -11.53 0.07 26.85
N THR A 136 -11.62 1.21 26.17
CA THR A 136 -10.69 1.64 25.13
C THR A 136 -9.30 2.02 25.64
N GLU A 137 -9.16 2.28 26.94
CA GLU A 137 -7.90 2.70 27.58
C GLU A 137 -7.17 1.54 28.25
N ASN A 138 -7.79 0.36 28.34
CA ASN A 138 -7.18 -0.80 28.97
C ASN A 138 -6.15 -1.45 28.03
N LYS A 139 -4.89 -1.11 28.27
CA LYS A 139 -3.71 -1.57 27.52
C LYS A 139 -3.57 -3.08 27.52
N ASP A 140 -3.87 -3.75 28.63
CA ASP A 140 -3.76 -5.21 28.75
C ASP A 140 -4.79 -5.92 27.86
N PHE A 141 -6.01 -5.36 27.76
CA PHE A 141 -7.04 -5.93 26.90
C PHE A 141 -6.66 -5.81 25.42
N ALA A 142 -6.16 -4.64 25.02
CA ALA A 142 -5.69 -4.40 23.66
C ALA A 142 -4.52 -5.32 23.30
N ARG A 143 -3.53 -5.48 24.20
CA ARG A 143 -2.39 -6.38 24.00
C ARG A 143 -2.83 -7.82 23.79
N SER A 144 -3.64 -8.37 24.70
CA SER A 144 -4.07 -9.77 24.59
C SER A 144 -4.96 -10.05 23.38
N LEU A 145 -5.76 -9.08 22.91
CA LEU A 145 -6.50 -9.22 21.65
C LEU A 145 -5.54 -9.24 20.45
N ALA A 146 -4.54 -8.37 20.43
CA ALA A 146 -3.59 -8.30 19.34
C ALA A 146 -2.73 -9.57 19.24
N GLU A 147 -2.24 -10.10 20.37
CA GLU A 147 -1.55 -11.40 20.45
C GLU A 147 -2.43 -12.56 19.95
N LEU A 148 -3.71 -12.57 20.32
CA LEU A 148 -4.64 -13.59 19.85
C LEU A 148 -4.84 -13.53 18.34
N LEU A 149 -5.01 -12.33 17.77
CA LEU A 149 -5.14 -12.12 16.32
C LEU A 149 -3.85 -12.53 15.58
N GLU A 150 -2.66 -12.23 16.11
CA GLU A 150 -1.39 -12.70 15.56
C GLU A 150 -1.31 -14.24 15.55
N SER A 151 -1.67 -14.89 16.65
CA SER A 151 -1.62 -16.37 16.75
C SER A 151 -2.57 -17.07 15.77
N ARG A 152 -3.59 -16.35 15.26
CA ARG A 152 -4.55 -16.82 14.25
C ARG A 152 -4.14 -16.47 12.82
N GLY A 153 -3.12 -15.65 12.63
CA GLY A 153 -2.74 -15.11 11.31
C GLY A 153 -3.58 -13.93 10.84
N ASP A 154 -4.39 -13.33 11.72
CA ASP A 154 -5.24 -12.17 11.43
C ASP A 154 -4.44 -10.86 11.56
N TYR A 155 -3.30 -10.79 10.86
CA TYR A 155 -2.28 -9.74 10.99
C TYR A 155 -2.83 -8.33 10.71
N ASN A 156 -3.72 -8.18 9.73
CA ASN A 156 -4.29 -6.87 9.38
C ASN A 156 -5.08 -6.26 10.54
N GLU A 157 -5.82 -7.07 11.31
CA GLU A 157 -6.55 -6.59 12.47
C GLU A 157 -5.64 -6.46 13.69
N ALA A 158 -4.70 -7.39 13.89
CA ALA A 158 -3.69 -7.29 14.94
C ALA A 158 -2.91 -5.97 14.85
N SER A 159 -2.45 -5.60 13.65
CA SER A 159 -1.72 -4.34 13.41
C SER A 159 -2.53 -3.12 13.84
N LYS A 160 -3.83 -3.06 13.53
CA LYS A 160 -4.70 -1.94 13.95
C LYS A 160 -4.80 -1.85 15.47
N ILE A 161 -4.89 -2.99 16.17
CA ILE A 161 -4.94 -3.02 17.64
C ILE A 161 -3.58 -2.62 18.23
N TRP A 162 -2.47 -3.09 17.67
CA TRP A 162 -1.12 -2.69 18.09
C TRP A 162 -0.84 -1.20 17.87
N GLN A 163 -1.25 -0.64 16.73
CA GLN A 163 -1.16 0.81 16.46
C GLN A 163 -1.97 1.61 17.48
N ARG A 164 -3.17 1.14 17.83
CA ARG A 164 -3.97 1.77 18.87
C ARG A 164 -3.29 1.69 20.23
N LEU A 165 -2.73 0.53 20.60
CA LEU A 165 -2.02 0.36 21.85
C LEU A 165 -0.79 1.26 21.94
N ALA A 166 -0.03 1.40 20.84
CA ALA A 166 1.11 2.31 20.72
C ALA A 166 0.69 3.80 20.87
N LYS A 167 -0.52 4.17 20.45
CA LYS A 167 -1.08 5.52 20.70
C LYS A 167 -1.45 5.74 22.17
N LEU A 168 -1.98 4.71 22.84
CA LEU A 168 -2.38 4.77 24.26
C LEU A 168 -1.18 4.70 25.21
N ASP A 169 -0.13 4.00 24.80
CA ASP A 169 1.14 3.93 25.52
C ASP A 169 2.32 4.19 24.58
N PRO A 170 2.68 5.48 24.38
CA PRO A 170 3.83 5.83 23.56
C PRO A 170 5.16 5.29 24.09
N MET A 171 5.24 4.81 25.35
CA MET A 171 6.44 4.24 25.96
C MET A 171 6.49 2.71 25.90
N ASP A 172 5.39 2.04 25.56
CA ASP A 172 5.34 0.59 25.33
C ASP A 172 6.09 0.17 24.06
N ALA A 173 7.34 -0.26 24.24
CA ALA A 173 8.23 -0.65 23.16
C ALA A 173 7.69 -1.85 22.36
N GLU A 174 7.04 -2.80 23.03
CA GLU A 174 6.47 -3.98 22.39
C GLU A 174 5.33 -3.60 21.44
N ALA A 175 4.39 -2.76 21.91
CA ALA A 175 3.28 -2.30 21.07
C ALA A 175 3.77 -1.50 19.85
N ARG A 176 4.81 -0.66 20.01
CA ARG A 176 5.41 0.08 18.89
C ARG A 176 6.04 -0.86 17.88
N THR A 177 6.86 -1.80 18.34
CA THR A 177 7.52 -2.80 17.49
C THR A 177 6.50 -3.66 16.75
N LYS A 178 5.51 -4.20 17.44
CA LYS A 178 4.45 -5.04 16.85
C LYS A 178 3.54 -4.27 15.89
N SER A 179 3.27 -2.99 16.15
CA SER A 179 2.46 -2.15 15.23
C SER A 179 3.09 -1.99 13.84
N MET A 180 4.42 -2.05 13.76
CA MET A 180 5.21 -1.94 12.53
C MET A 180 5.54 -3.32 11.92
N GLN A 181 5.83 -4.32 12.76
CA GLN A 181 6.22 -5.65 12.32
C GLN A 181 5.07 -6.47 11.76
N VAL A 182 3.85 -6.33 12.27
CA VAL A 182 2.71 -7.17 11.85
C VAL A 182 2.33 -6.98 10.37
N LEU A 183 2.63 -5.81 9.78
CA LEU A 183 2.48 -5.59 8.33
C LEU A 183 3.65 -6.15 7.52
N THR A 184 4.83 -6.29 8.13
CA THR A 184 6.04 -6.85 7.52
C THR A 184 6.01 -8.39 7.55
N ASP A 185 5.56 -8.98 8.64
CA ASP A 185 5.41 -10.44 8.80
C ASP A 185 4.35 -11.02 7.84
N ASN A 186 3.31 -10.25 7.50
CA ASN A 186 2.33 -10.59 6.45
C ASN A 186 3.00 -10.77 5.06
N VAL A 187 4.00 -9.93 4.76
CA VAL A 187 4.74 -9.95 3.48
C VAL A 187 5.78 -11.09 3.45
N ILE A 188 6.27 -11.53 4.61
CA ILE A 188 7.29 -12.58 4.71
C ILE A 188 6.65 -13.99 4.74
N ASP A 189 5.50 -14.17 5.39
CA ASP A 189 4.85 -15.49 5.52
C ASP A 189 4.02 -15.87 4.29
N ARG A 190 3.59 -14.90 3.48
CA ARG A 190 3.02 -15.12 2.15
C ARG A 190 4.03 -14.77 1.07
N GLY A 191 4.92 -15.72 0.78
CA GLY A 191 5.74 -15.68 -0.42
C GLY A 191 4.86 -15.41 -1.65
N GLY A 192 5.03 -14.23 -2.25
CA GLY A 192 4.23 -13.79 -3.39
C GLY A 192 4.43 -12.32 -3.67
N TYR A 193 5.48 -11.98 -4.43
CA TYR A 193 5.43 -10.82 -5.30
C TYR A 193 4.27 -11.05 -6.27
N GLU A 194 3.14 -10.37 -6.10
CA GLU A 194 2.16 -10.04 -7.15
C GLU A 194 0.95 -9.28 -6.57
N GLY A 195 0.76 -8.03 -7.01
CA GLY A 195 -0.57 -7.44 -7.19
C GLY A 195 -1.20 -6.60 -6.06
N ALA A 196 -1.66 -5.41 -6.47
CA ALA A 196 -2.54 -4.43 -5.82
C ALA A 196 -1.88 -3.45 -4.82
N GLU A 197 -1.67 -2.18 -5.18
CA GLU A 197 -2.66 -1.11 -5.40
C GLU A 197 -3.27 -0.57 -4.10
N THR A 198 -2.72 0.57 -3.67
CA THR A 198 -3.31 1.66 -2.88
C THR A 198 -4.21 1.33 -1.67
N THR A 199 -3.74 1.72 -0.49
CA THR A 199 -4.61 2.18 0.60
C THR A 199 -4.32 3.66 0.90
N ARG A 200 -4.79 4.52 -0.01
CA ARG A 200 -4.71 6.00 0.04
C ARG A 200 -5.80 6.63 0.94
N ASP A 201 -6.60 5.83 1.66
CA ASP A 201 -7.77 6.34 2.41
C ASP A 201 -7.61 6.40 3.94
N ALA A 202 -6.40 6.23 4.49
CA ALA A 202 -6.15 6.39 5.93
C ALA A 202 -5.65 7.80 6.34
N MET A 203 -5.51 8.73 5.39
CA MET A 203 -4.87 10.04 5.60
C MET A 203 -5.83 11.24 5.57
N ALA A 204 -7.14 11.03 5.77
CA ALA A 204 -8.10 12.13 5.75
C ALA A 204 -8.29 12.86 7.10
N ASP A 205 -7.87 12.26 8.23
CA ASP A 205 -8.07 12.89 9.55
C ASP A 205 -6.79 13.54 10.13
N GLU A 206 -5.63 13.31 9.53
CA GLU A 206 -4.34 13.87 9.98
C GLU A 206 -4.16 15.36 9.58
N GLU A 207 -4.93 15.82 8.57
CA GLU A 207 -4.92 17.20 8.08
C GLU A 207 -5.55 18.20 9.07
N VAL A 208 -6.50 17.75 9.90
CA VAL A 208 -7.14 18.58 10.93
C VAL A 208 -6.22 18.74 12.15
N ALA A 209 -5.38 17.75 12.45
CA ALA A 209 -4.38 17.84 13.52
C ALA A 209 -3.14 18.66 13.10
N LYS A 210 -2.77 18.65 11.81
CA LYS A 210 -1.64 19.43 11.27
C LYS A 210 -1.88 20.94 11.30
N ARG A 211 -3.13 21.41 11.19
CA ARG A 211 -3.47 22.85 11.25
C ARG A 211 -3.40 23.47 12.65
N LEU A 212 -3.25 22.67 13.71
CA LEU A 212 -3.17 23.14 15.10
C LEU A 212 -1.74 23.16 15.67
N LYS A 213 -0.72 22.75 14.91
CA LYS A 213 0.69 22.71 15.37
C LYS A 213 1.67 23.54 14.53
N THR A 214 1.19 24.37 13.61
CA THR A 214 2.01 25.40 12.96
C THR A 214 1.70 26.77 13.56
N GLY A 215 2.23 26.99 14.76
CA GLY A 215 2.16 28.27 15.45
C GLY A 215 3.24 28.38 16.52
N GLY A 216 4.38 28.94 16.14
CA GLY A 216 5.37 29.50 17.07
C GLY A 216 6.59 28.62 17.32
N GLY A 217 7.75 29.10 16.85
CA GLY A 217 9.05 28.58 17.24
C GLY A 217 9.38 28.82 18.72
N GLY A 218 10.26 27.98 19.25
CA GLY A 218 10.85 28.16 20.58
C GLY A 218 10.94 26.84 21.37
N GLY A 219 12.15 26.28 21.43
CA GLY A 219 12.66 25.39 22.49
C GLY A 219 11.68 24.45 23.20
N GLY A 220 11.47 23.26 22.65
CA GLY A 220 11.06 22.06 23.39
C GLY A 220 12.27 21.17 23.68
N PRO A 221 12.24 20.27 24.69
CA PRO A 221 13.41 19.49 25.10
C PRO A 221 13.85 18.65 23.90
N ALA A 222 15.15 18.70 23.59
CA ALA A 222 15.73 17.86 22.57
C ALA A 222 15.21 16.43 22.76
N ASP A 223 14.57 15.89 21.71
CA ASP A 223 14.18 14.49 21.66
C ASP A 223 15.39 13.63 22.06
N GLY A 224 15.17 12.48 22.65
CA GLY A 224 16.23 11.55 23.03
C GLY A 224 16.30 10.40 22.03
N PRO A 225 17.47 9.76 21.85
CA PRO A 225 17.57 8.51 21.08
C PRO A 225 16.55 7.48 21.60
N GLY A 226 15.74 6.92 20.70
CA GLY A 226 14.83 5.79 20.91
C GLY A 226 13.34 6.09 20.74
N GLN A 227 12.95 7.29 20.31
CA GLN A 227 11.55 7.73 20.23
C GLN A 227 10.88 7.47 18.87
N SER A 228 11.65 7.51 17.77
CA SER A 228 11.20 7.17 16.42
C SER A 228 12.42 6.84 15.55
N ALA A 229 12.24 6.08 14.45
CA ALA A 229 13.34 5.83 13.51
C ALA A 229 13.93 7.13 12.94
N GLU A 230 13.07 8.12 12.71
CA GLU A 230 13.47 9.48 12.34
C GLU A 230 14.31 10.13 13.45
N ALA A 231 13.86 10.11 14.71
CA ALA A 231 14.59 10.69 15.85
C ALA A 231 15.94 10.00 16.05
N ASP A 232 16.03 8.68 15.92
CA ASP A 232 17.29 7.93 16.03
C ASP A 232 18.29 8.32 14.94
N LEU A 233 17.81 8.46 13.71
CA LEU A 233 18.63 8.90 12.59
C LEU A 233 19.04 10.37 12.73
N VAL A 234 18.14 11.24 13.19
CA VAL A 234 18.44 12.63 13.53
C VAL A 234 19.46 12.70 14.68
N HIS A 235 19.35 11.83 15.69
CA HIS A 235 20.32 11.73 16.78
C HIS A 235 21.68 11.25 16.32
N ALA A 236 21.73 10.23 15.45
CA ALA A 236 22.97 9.74 14.86
C ALA A 236 23.67 10.86 14.08
N VAL A 237 22.93 11.57 13.24
CA VAL A 237 23.42 12.74 12.51
C VAL A 237 23.86 13.86 13.45
N ARG A 238 23.15 14.11 14.56
CA ARG A 238 23.53 15.15 15.52
C ARG A 238 24.80 14.80 16.31
N ARG A 239 24.97 13.53 16.66
CA ARG A 239 26.11 13.04 17.43
C ARG A 239 27.38 12.98 16.59
N GLU A 240 27.23 12.55 15.35
CA GLU A 240 28.32 12.33 14.39
C GLU A 240 27.96 13.04 13.06
N PRO A 241 28.05 14.39 13.03
CA PRO A 241 27.56 15.19 11.91
C PRO A 241 28.36 15.07 10.61
N ASP A 242 29.60 14.60 10.71
CA ASP A 242 30.55 14.35 9.63
C ASP A 242 30.40 12.94 9.01
N VAL A 243 29.66 12.04 9.66
CA VAL A 243 29.42 10.69 9.14
C VAL A 243 28.32 10.72 8.08
N VAL A 244 28.75 10.74 6.82
CA VAL A 244 27.89 10.77 5.62
C VAL A 244 26.83 9.64 5.62
N GLU A 245 27.18 8.44 6.07
CA GLU A 245 26.27 7.29 6.08
C GLU A 245 25.02 7.51 6.93
N HIS A 246 25.12 8.23 8.06
CA HIS A 246 23.97 8.54 8.90
C HIS A 246 22.98 9.46 8.19
N ARG A 247 23.49 10.45 7.45
CA ARG A 247 22.67 11.37 6.65
C ARG A 247 21.99 10.65 5.49
N LEU A 248 22.69 9.74 4.81
CA LEU A 248 22.10 8.94 3.74
C LEU A 248 20.98 8.02 4.27
N LYS A 249 21.14 7.43 5.46
CA LYS A 249 20.07 6.65 6.10
C LYS A 249 18.87 7.51 6.46
N LEU A 250 19.10 8.72 6.99
CA LEU A 250 18.03 9.70 7.28
C LEU A 250 17.30 10.13 6.00
N ALA A 251 18.04 10.50 4.95
CA ALA A 251 17.45 10.86 3.66
C ALA A 251 16.67 9.71 3.02
N SER A 252 17.17 8.48 3.12
CA SER A 252 16.45 7.28 2.66
C SER A 252 15.14 7.06 3.44
N HIS A 253 15.16 7.30 4.75
CA HIS A 253 13.96 7.25 5.59
C HIS A 253 12.93 8.30 5.14
N TYR A 254 13.36 9.55 4.94
CA TYR A 254 12.49 10.61 4.42
C TYR A 254 11.91 10.30 3.04
N ARG A 255 12.73 9.81 2.10
CA ARG A 255 12.28 9.44 0.75
C ARG A 255 11.20 8.34 0.81
N LYS A 256 11.40 7.30 1.64
CA LYS A 256 10.42 6.22 1.84
C LYS A 256 9.12 6.69 2.50
N ALA A 257 9.20 7.69 3.36
CA ALA A 257 8.04 8.32 3.99
C ALA A 257 7.29 9.31 3.06
N GLY A 258 7.76 9.49 1.81
CA GLY A 258 7.20 10.49 0.87
C GLY A 258 7.58 11.94 1.21
N LYS A 259 8.43 12.15 2.22
CA LYS A 259 8.98 13.45 2.63
C LYS A 259 10.14 13.83 1.69
N LEU A 260 9.83 14.08 0.42
CA LEU A 260 10.85 14.25 -0.61
C LEU A 260 11.69 15.52 -0.43
N GLU A 261 11.12 16.59 0.14
CA GLU A 261 11.84 17.84 0.42
C GLU A 261 12.91 17.63 1.49
N GLU A 262 12.54 17.01 2.60
CA GLU A 262 13.47 16.68 3.68
C GLU A 262 14.52 15.67 3.23
N ALA A 263 14.14 14.73 2.35
CA ALA A 263 15.07 13.80 1.72
C ALA A 263 16.09 14.54 0.83
N ALA A 264 15.66 15.51 0.02
CA ALA A 264 16.54 16.27 -0.85
C ALA A 264 17.53 17.13 -0.03
N GLU A 265 17.03 17.85 0.98
CA GLU A 265 17.86 18.66 1.87
C GLU A 265 18.91 17.83 2.61
N THR A 266 18.50 16.74 3.23
CA THR A 266 19.42 15.84 3.94
C THR A 266 20.45 15.20 3.00
N THR A 267 20.06 14.86 1.77
CA THR A 267 21.00 14.31 0.78
C THR A 267 21.98 15.38 0.29
N ARG A 268 21.54 16.64 0.16
CA ARG A 268 22.40 17.77 -0.22
C ARG A 268 23.49 18.03 0.83
N GLU A 269 23.13 18.02 2.10
CA GLU A 269 24.10 18.10 3.19
C GLU A 269 25.10 16.92 3.15
N ALA A 270 24.62 15.70 2.91
CA ALA A 270 25.49 14.53 2.75
C ALA A 270 26.46 14.68 1.57
N LEU A 271 26.00 15.28 0.46
CA LEU A 271 26.82 15.54 -0.72
C LEU A 271 27.94 16.54 -0.41
N GLU A 272 27.62 17.63 0.29
CA GLU A 272 28.60 18.65 0.68
C GLU A 272 29.70 18.06 1.57
N ILE A 273 29.32 17.29 2.58
CA ILE A 273 30.26 16.65 3.52
C ILE A 273 31.14 15.61 2.81
N SER A 274 30.57 14.87 1.85
CA SER A 274 31.32 13.89 1.05
C SER A 274 32.34 14.52 0.07
N GLY A 275 32.33 15.85 -0.10
CA GLY A 275 33.16 16.53 -1.09
C GLY A 275 32.70 16.31 -2.54
N GLY A 276 31.42 15.99 -2.74
CA GLY A 276 30.84 15.80 -4.06
C GLY A 276 30.90 14.35 -4.59
N ASP A 277 30.67 13.37 -3.72
CA ASP A 277 30.54 11.96 -4.12
C ASP A 277 29.53 11.77 -5.26
N ALA A 278 29.86 10.92 -6.23
CA ALA A 278 29.06 10.71 -7.42
C ALA A 278 27.72 10.02 -7.13
N GLY A 279 27.72 8.97 -6.31
CA GLY A 279 26.54 8.21 -5.97
C GLY A 279 25.56 9.03 -5.11
N ILE A 280 26.09 9.84 -4.19
CA ILE A 280 25.25 10.76 -3.40
C ILE A 280 24.63 11.84 -4.29
N ARG A 281 25.38 12.36 -5.26
CA ARG A 281 24.85 13.33 -6.23
C ARG A 281 23.71 12.72 -7.05
N GLU A 282 23.88 11.50 -7.52
CA GLU A 282 22.85 10.77 -8.26
C GLU A 282 21.60 10.50 -7.42
N ASN A 283 21.79 10.14 -6.14
CA ASN A 283 20.67 9.99 -5.21
C ASN A 283 19.88 11.30 -5.04
N LEU A 284 20.57 12.44 -4.92
CA LEU A 284 19.94 13.76 -4.84
C LEU A 284 19.17 14.08 -6.13
N GLU A 285 19.81 13.89 -7.29
CA GLU A 285 19.20 14.09 -8.61
C GLU A 285 17.93 13.23 -8.78
N ASP A 286 17.96 11.98 -8.35
CA ASP A 286 16.79 11.08 -8.42
C ASP A 286 15.65 11.56 -7.51
N ILE A 287 15.95 12.04 -6.30
CA ILE A 287 14.95 12.60 -5.38
C ILE A 287 14.31 13.87 -5.98
N GLU A 288 15.11 14.76 -6.56
CA GLU A 288 14.62 15.97 -7.21
C GLU A 288 13.70 15.65 -8.42
N LEU A 289 14.04 14.61 -9.20
CA LEU A 289 13.16 14.13 -10.27
C LEU A 289 11.86 13.54 -9.73
N ASP A 290 11.89 12.82 -8.62
CA ASP A 290 10.69 12.29 -7.95
C ASP A 290 9.77 13.43 -7.48
N GLN A 291 10.33 14.53 -6.95
CA GLN A 291 9.56 15.73 -6.57
C GLN A 291 8.85 16.35 -7.78
N LEU A 292 9.57 16.58 -8.88
CA LEU A 292 9.01 17.17 -10.09
C LEU A 292 7.92 16.28 -10.72
N ARG A 293 8.10 14.96 -10.68
CA ARG A 293 7.08 13.98 -11.11
C ARG A 293 5.86 14.00 -10.21
N GLY A 294 6.06 14.08 -8.89
CA GLY A 294 4.99 14.25 -7.91
C GLY A 294 4.15 15.50 -8.19
N ASN A 295 4.81 16.63 -8.42
CA ASN A 295 4.15 17.89 -8.76
C ASN A 295 3.36 17.80 -10.08
N LEU A 296 3.93 17.16 -11.10
CA LEU A 296 3.23 16.91 -12.36
C LEU A 296 1.99 16.02 -12.18
N ASN A 297 2.09 14.97 -11.35
CA ASN A 297 0.96 14.07 -11.07
C ASN A 297 -0.16 14.79 -10.31
N LEU A 298 0.17 15.60 -9.30
CA LEU A 298 -0.81 16.43 -8.60
C LEU A 298 -1.51 17.41 -9.54
N ALA A 299 -0.74 18.04 -10.45
CA ALA A 299 -1.32 18.95 -11.44
C ALA A 299 -2.27 18.20 -12.40
N LYS A 300 -1.93 16.97 -12.82
CA LYS A 300 -2.81 16.11 -13.65
C LYS A 300 -4.08 15.69 -12.90
N GLU A 301 -3.98 15.31 -11.62
CA GLU A 301 -5.14 14.97 -10.79
C GLU A 301 -6.10 16.16 -10.65
N ASN A 302 -5.58 17.39 -10.57
CA ASN A 302 -6.40 18.60 -10.50
C ASN A 302 -7.18 18.85 -11.80
N ILE A 303 -6.57 18.68 -12.98
CA ILE A 303 -7.28 18.83 -14.26
C ILE A 303 -8.31 17.72 -14.48
N ALA A 304 -8.04 16.48 -14.05
CA ALA A 304 -9.02 15.41 -14.16
C ALA A 304 -10.35 15.75 -13.46
N ARG A 305 -10.31 16.61 -12.44
CA ARG A 305 -11.50 17.12 -11.73
C ARG A 305 -12.16 18.30 -12.44
N ASN A 306 -11.39 19.13 -13.16
CA ASN A 306 -11.86 20.30 -13.92
C ASN A 306 -11.19 20.37 -15.31
N PRO A 307 -11.70 19.63 -16.32
CA PRO A 307 -11.04 19.53 -17.63
C PRO A 307 -11.03 20.83 -18.45
N GLU A 308 -11.95 21.76 -18.19
CA GLU A 308 -12.12 23.03 -18.93
C GLU A 308 -11.26 24.19 -18.39
N ASP A 309 -10.40 23.93 -17.40
CA ASP A 309 -9.50 24.96 -16.84
C ASP A 309 -8.26 25.14 -17.74
N ASP A 310 -8.35 26.13 -18.64
CA ASP A 310 -7.26 26.51 -19.56
C ASP A 310 -5.98 26.92 -18.82
N GLU A 311 -6.08 27.54 -17.64
CA GLU A 311 -4.92 27.95 -16.83
C GLU A 311 -4.21 26.72 -16.24
N ALA A 312 -4.98 25.77 -15.72
CA ALA A 312 -4.43 24.50 -15.25
C ALA A 312 -3.77 23.72 -16.40
N GLN A 313 -4.36 23.70 -17.61
CA GLN A 313 -3.75 23.06 -18.77
C GLN A 313 -2.42 23.69 -19.18
N GLN A 314 -2.31 25.02 -19.11
CA GLN A 314 -1.04 25.73 -19.34
C GLN A 314 -0.01 25.40 -18.25
N ASN A 315 -0.43 25.33 -16.99
CA ASN A 315 0.43 24.98 -15.86
C ASN A 315 1.01 23.56 -15.99
N ILE A 316 0.23 22.56 -16.43
CA ILE A 316 0.78 21.21 -16.71
C ILE A 316 1.84 21.24 -17.80
N LYS A 317 1.59 21.97 -18.90
CA LYS A 317 2.57 22.09 -19.99
C LYS A 317 3.87 22.72 -19.48
N ALA A 318 3.78 23.73 -18.62
CA ALA A 318 4.92 24.38 -18.00
C ALA A 318 5.69 23.41 -17.07
N ILE A 319 4.99 22.72 -16.15
CA ILE A 319 5.60 21.75 -15.22
C ILE A 319 6.26 20.59 -15.99
N ASN A 320 5.59 20.06 -17.02
CA ASN A 320 6.15 18.98 -17.83
C ASN A 320 7.37 19.44 -18.65
N SER A 321 7.37 20.68 -19.14
CA SER A 321 8.52 21.29 -19.80
C SER A 321 9.70 21.42 -18.84
N GLU A 322 9.45 21.85 -17.61
CA GLU A 322 10.48 22.00 -16.58
C GLU A 322 11.07 20.65 -16.14
N LEU A 323 10.22 19.64 -15.93
CA LEU A 323 10.65 18.27 -15.68
C LEU A 323 11.55 17.75 -16.79
N LEU A 324 11.17 17.93 -18.06
CA LEU A 324 11.96 17.48 -19.21
C LEU A 324 13.32 18.19 -19.29
N LYS A 325 13.38 19.50 -19.00
CA LYS A 325 14.65 20.23 -18.97
C LYS A 325 15.57 19.68 -17.88
N ARG A 326 15.04 19.47 -16.67
CA ARG A 326 15.81 18.92 -15.54
C ARG A 326 16.29 17.50 -15.82
N GLU A 327 15.44 16.66 -16.41
CA GLU A 327 15.83 15.32 -16.87
C GLU A 327 16.97 15.39 -17.89
N ILE A 328 16.93 16.30 -18.86
CA ILE A 328 18.02 16.44 -19.85
C ILE A 328 19.32 16.90 -19.19
N GLU A 329 19.27 17.86 -18.28
CA GLU A 329 20.43 18.35 -17.55
C GLU A 329 21.11 17.21 -16.77
N ILE A 330 20.34 16.49 -15.95
CA ILE A 330 20.82 15.36 -15.15
C ILE A 330 21.38 14.23 -16.03
N PHE A 331 20.67 13.83 -17.08
CA PHE A 331 21.17 12.75 -17.93
C PHE A 331 22.39 13.18 -18.76
N SER A 332 22.53 14.47 -19.10
CA SER A 332 23.73 15.00 -19.76
C SER A 332 24.95 14.89 -18.84
N THR A 333 24.83 15.34 -17.58
CA THR A 333 25.95 15.25 -16.62
C THR A 333 26.29 13.80 -16.25
N ARG A 334 25.30 12.90 -16.21
CA ARG A 334 25.55 11.45 -16.03
C ARG A 334 26.27 10.83 -17.22
N VAL A 335 25.91 11.19 -18.46
CA VAL A 335 26.62 10.72 -19.66
C VAL A 335 28.06 11.24 -19.71
N GLU A 336 28.31 12.47 -19.27
CA GLU A 336 29.67 13.02 -19.15
C GLU A 336 30.52 12.25 -18.13
N ARG A 337 29.92 11.84 -17.00
CA ARG A 337 30.59 11.06 -15.96
C ARG A 337 30.81 9.59 -16.34
N TYR A 338 29.84 9.00 -17.03
CA TYR A 338 29.85 7.61 -17.46
C TYR A 338 29.76 7.50 -18.98
N PRO A 339 30.81 7.91 -19.72
CA PRO A 339 30.76 7.98 -21.18
C PRO A 339 30.63 6.61 -21.87
N ASN A 340 30.83 5.51 -21.15
CA ASN A 340 30.68 4.15 -21.66
C ASN A 340 29.32 3.51 -21.34
N ASP A 341 28.47 4.16 -20.52
CA ASP A 341 27.14 3.66 -20.23
C ASP A 341 26.18 3.97 -21.39
N LEU A 342 25.89 2.95 -22.18
CA LEU A 342 25.00 3.06 -23.34
C LEU A 342 23.53 3.21 -22.95
N LYS A 343 23.13 2.78 -21.75
CA LYS A 343 21.76 2.94 -21.26
C LYS A 343 21.50 4.41 -20.93
N LEU A 344 22.44 5.08 -20.26
CA LEU A 344 22.33 6.52 -19.98
C LEU A 344 22.26 7.36 -21.27
N LYS A 345 23.03 7.00 -22.31
CA LYS A 345 22.95 7.66 -23.62
C LYS A 345 21.61 7.43 -24.32
N PHE A 346 21.06 6.22 -24.22
CA PHE A 346 19.74 5.90 -24.76
C PHE A 346 18.63 6.73 -24.08
N GLU A 347 18.69 6.82 -22.75
CA GLU A 347 17.77 7.63 -21.96
C GLU A 347 17.87 9.12 -22.32
N LEU A 348 19.09 9.68 -22.42
CA LEU A 348 19.30 11.06 -22.84
C LEU A 348 18.77 11.32 -24.27
N GLY A 349 19.08 10.42 -25.21
CA GLY A 349 18.56 10.49 -26.58
C GLY A 349 17.03 10.50 -26.63
N SER A 350 16.39 9.66 -25.81
CA SER A 350 14.92 9.59 -25.71
C SER A 350 14.32 10.90 -25.20
N ARG A 351 14.97 11.59 -24.26
CA ARG A 351 14.54 12.91 -23.78
C ARG A 351 14.72 13.99 -24.85
N PHE A 352 15.81 13.97 -25.61
CA PHE A 352 15.99 14.87 -26.76
C PHE A 352 14.91 14.67 -27.83
N VAL A 353 14.47 13.44 -28.09
CA VAL A 353 13.34 13.15 -28.99
C VAL A 353 12.05 13.79 -28.48
N ARG A 354 11.75 13.70 -27.17
CA ARG A 354 10.54 14.31 -26.57
C ARG A 354 10.49 15.83 -26.76
N ILE A 355 11.64 16.50 -26.76
CA ILE A 355 11.75 17.95 -27.02
C ILE A 355 12.06 18.28 -28.50
N LYS A 356 11.93 17.30 -29.41
CA LYS A 356 12.15 17.44 -30.86
C LYS A 356 13.56 17.91 -31.25
N LYS A 357 14.56 17.64 -30.39
CA LYS A 357 15.98 17.91 -30.64
C LYS A 357 16.66 16.69 -31.27
N TYR A 358 16.16 16.29 -32.44
CA TYR A 358 16.62 15.09 -33.14
C TYR A 358 18.11 15.09 -33.50
N PRO A 359 18.73 16.23 -33.93
CA PRO A 359 20.15 16.27 -34.23
C PRO A 359 21.03 15.89 -33.03
N GLN A 360 20.64 16.25 -31.80
CA GLN A 360 21.33 15.85 -30.58
C GLN A 360 21.10 14.39 -30.20
N ALA A 361 19.92 13.84 -30.49
CA ALA A 361 19.57 12.45 -30.17
C ALA A 361 20.29 11.43 -31.07
N ILE A 362 20.47 11.74 -32.35
CA ILE A 362 21.06 10.83 -33.35
C ILE A 362 22.43 10.26 -32.91
N PRO A 363 23.46 11.06 -32.56
CA PRO A 363 24.77 10.51 -32.20
C PRO A 363 24.74 9.64 -30.95
N LEU A 364 23.80 9.88 -30.02
CA LEU A 364 23.61 9.06 -28.83
C LEU A 364 23.06 7.68 -29.21
N PHE A 365 22.01 7.62 -30.01
CA PHE A 365 21.46 6.33 -30.43
C PHE A 365 22.41 5.55 -31.36
N GLN A 366 23.19 6.23 -32.20
CA GLN A 366 24.18 5.58 -33.07
C GLN A 366 25.18 4.73 -32.29
N VAL A 367 25.60 5.16 -31.10
CA VAL A 367 26.50 4.36 -30.26
C VAL A 367 25.76 3.27 -29.47
N CYS A 368 24.48 3.48 -29.12
CA CYS A 368 23.65 2.49 -28.42
C CYS A 368 23.37 1.23 -29.24
N VAL A 369 23.38 1.32 -30.58
CA VAL A 369 23.20 0.16 -31.49
C VAL A 369 24.23 -0.96 -31.22
N LYS A 370 25.36 -0.65 -30.57
CA LYS A 370 26.40 -1.64 -30.22
C LYS A 370 26.04 -2.55 -29.04
N ASP A 371 25.05 -2.22 -28.23
CA ASP A 371 24.55 -3.10 -27.15
C ASP A 371 23.35 -3.87 -27.68
N ASN A 372 23.48 -5.20 -27.79
CA ASN A 372 22.42 -6.08 -28.29
C ASN A 372 21.08 -5.89 -27.55
N ARG A 373 21.10 -5.51 -26.27
CA ARG A 373 19.87 -5.29 -25.48
C ARG A 373 19.15 -3.99 -25.84
N LEU A 374 19.87 -3.03 -26.41
CA LEU A 374 19.35 -1.71 -26.80
C LEU A 374 19.24 -1.56 -28.32
N GLU A 375 19.83 -2.48 -29.10
CA GLU A 375 20.00 -2.38 -30.54
C GLU A 375 18.71 -2.03 -31.28
N ILE A 376 17.67 -2.86 -31.12
CA ILE A 376 16.38 -2.69 -31.81
C ILE A 376 15.73 -1.37 -31.42
N GLY A 377 15.71 -1.05 -30.13
CA GLY A 377 15.17 0.23 -29.63
C GLY A 377 15.95 1.44 -30.15
N ALA A 378 17.27 1.34 -30.28
CA ALA A 378 18.14 2.40 -30.77
C ALA A 378 17.97 2.61 -32.27
N LEU A 379 17.90 1.52 -33.06
CA LEU A 379 17.61 1.58 -34.49
C LEU A 379 16.22 2.18 -34.76
N THR A 380 15.21 1.75 -34.01
CA THR A 380 13.84 2.30 -34.08
C THR A 380 13.84 3.80 -33.77
N SER A 381 14.54 4.22 -32.72
CA SER A 381 14.64 5.63 -32.34
C SER A 381 15.41 6.46 -33.35
N LEU A 382 16.50 5.93 -33.94
CA LEU A 382 17.21 6.57 -35.05
C LEU A 382 16.32 6.73 -36.28
N GLY A 383 15.55 5.70 -36.62
CA GLY A 383 14.58 5.73 -37.72
C GLY A 383 13.59 6.90 -37.55
N LYS A 384 12.96 7.01 -36.37
CA LYS A 384 12.06 8.12 -36.03
C LYS A 384 12.74 9.49 -36.10
N CYS A 385 13.97 9.61 -35.58
CA CYS A 385 14.76 10.85 -35.71
C CYS A 385 15.00 11.23 -37.17
N PHE A 386 15.36 10.27 -38.03
CA PHE A 386 15.59 10.53 -39.44
C PHE A 386 14.30 10.86 -40.20
N ILE A 387 13.15 10.26 -39.85
CA ILE A 387 11.84 10.67 -40.39
C ILE A 387 11.59 12.16 -40.08
N ALA A 388 11.77 12.55 -38.81
CA ALA A 388 11.53 13.93 -38.39
C ALA A 388 12.48 14.94 -39.06
N GLU A 389 13.71 14.52 -39.35
CA GLU A 389 14.72 15.29 -40.10
C GLU A 389 14.53 15.22 -41.63
N LYS A 390 13.43 14.60 -42.12
CA LYS A 390 13.12 14.39 -43.55
C LYS A 390 14.19 13.60 -44.32
N LYS A 391 14.91 12.71 -43.63
CA LYS A 391 15.95 11.84 -44.18
C LYS A 391 15.42 10.42 -44.39
N GLY A 392 14.35 10.28 -45.19
CA GLY A 392 13.61 9.02 -45.37
C GLY A 392 14.48 7.82 -45.76
N LYS A 393 15.48 7.99 -46.64
CA LYS A 393 16.40 6.91 -47.02
C LYS A 393 17.23 6.37 -45.84
N LEU A 394 17.68 7.25 -44.94
CA LEU A 394 18.41 6.84 -43.75
C LEU A 394 17.49 6.18 -42.73
N ALA A 395 16.27 6.70 -42.59
CA ALA A 395 15.24 6.11 -41.73
C ALA A 395 14.91 4.68 -42.14
N LYS A 396 14.61 4.48 -43.44
CA LYS A 396 14.27 3.17 -44.01
C LYS A 396 15.36 2.15 -43.68
N ARG A 397 16.63 2.49 -43.90
CA ARG A 397 17.77 1.62 -43.58
C ARG A 397 17.85 1.23 -42.09
N GLN A 398 17.45 2.11 -41.16
CA GLN A 398 17.46 1.74 -39.74
C GLN A 398 16.32 0.79 -39.41
N PHE A 399 15.13 1.01 -39.96
CA PHE A 399 13.99 0.12 -39.75
C PHE A 399 14.16 -1.25 -40.42
N GLU A 400 14.77 -1.31 -41.61
CA GLU A 400 15.15 -2.59 -42.24
C GLU A 400 16.05 -3.42 -41.33
N LYS A 401 17.11 -2.81 -40.79
CA LYS A 401 18.00 -3.47 -39.82
C LYS A 401 17.28 -3.90 -38.54
N ALA A 402 16.36 -3.06 -38.04
CA ALA A 402 15.58 -3.41 -36.86
C ALA A 402 14.65 -4.60 -37.15
N ALA A 403 14.03 -4.64 -38.34
CA ALA A 403 13.13 -5.70 -38.78
C ALA A 403 13.83 -7.06 -38.91
N GLU A 404 15.13 -7.08 -39.24
CA GLU A 404 15.93 -8.32 -39.32
C GLU A 404 16.09 -9.03 -37.97
N SER A 405 16.03 -8.29 -36.85
CA SER A 405 16.34 -8.81 -35.51
C SER A 405 15.17 -8.76 -34.52
N VAL A 406 14.11 -8.01 -34.83
CA VAL A 406 12.96 -7.85 -33.93
C VAL A 406 12.09 -9.11 -33.91
N SER A 407 11.82 -9.60 -32.71
CA SER A 407 11.00 -10.80 -32.49
C SER A 407 9.55 -10.42 -32.23
N GLN A 408 8.64 -10.99 -33.02
CA GLN A 408 7.19 -10.84 -32.82
C GLN A 408 6.73 -11.34 -31.45
N LEU A 409 7.35 -12.41 -30.95
CA LEU A 409 6.99 -13.04 -29.68
C LEU A 409 7.59 -12.31 -28.48
N ASP A 410 8.86 -11.91 -28.55
CA ASP A 410 9.56 -11.32 -27.40
C ASP A 410 9.33 -9.81 -27.28
N GLN A 411 9.09 -9.12 -28.40
CA GLN A 411 8.98 -7.65 -28.45
C GLN A 411 7.81 -7.21 -29.36
N PRO A 412 6.57 -7.62 -29.08
CA PRO A 412 5.43 -7.38 -29.98
C PRO A 412 5.17 -5.89 -30.26
N ASP A 413 5.40 -5.01 -29.28
CA ASP A 413 5.19 -3.57 -29.48
C ASP A 413 6.25 -2.94 -30.39
N LEU A 414 7.52 -3.30 -30.23
CA LEU A 414 8.59 -2.85 -31.11
C LEU A 414 8.46 -3.46 -32.50
N TYR A 415 8.04 -4.73 -32.58
CA TYR A 415 7.79 -5.42 -33.84
C TYR A 415 6.75 -4.65 -34.67
N LYS A 416 5.57 -4.38 -34.10
CA LYS A 416 4.53 -3.57 -34.75
C LYS A 416 5.04 -2.20 -35.16
N GLU A 417 5.76 -1.53 -34.27
CA GLU A 417 6.24 -0.19 -34.54
C GLU A 417 7.29 -0.13 -35.67
N VAL A 418 8.24 -1.06 -35.68
CA VAL A 418 9.27 -1.16 -36.72
C VAL A 418 8.63 -1.44 -38.08
N HIS A 419 7.77 -2.46 -38.16
CA HIS A 419 7.12 -2.84 -39.42
C HIS A 419 6.18 -1.74 -39.93
N TYR A 420 5.44 -1.07 -39.05
CA TYR A 420 4.58 0.05 -39.43
C TYR A 420 5.37 1.21 -40.04
N TRP A 421 6.45 1.65 -39.40
CA TRP A 421 7.25 2.76 -39.94
C TRP A 421 8.02 2.38 -41.20
N LEU A 422 8.45 1.12 -41.33
CA LEU A 422 9.06 0.62 -42.55
C LEU A 422 8.06 0.61 -43.71
N ALA A 423 6.84 0.11 -43.48
CA ALA A 423 5.75 0.10 -44.46
C ALA A 423 5.42 1.52 -44.95
N ARG A 424 5.26 2.48 -44.03
CA ARG A 424 5.02 3.90 -44.35
C ARG A 424 6.12 4.49 -45.25
N LEU A 425 7.39 4.18 -44.96
CA LEU A 425 8.53 4.66 -45.76
C LEU A 425 8.64 3.99 -47.13
N LEU A 426 8.21 2.73 -47.25
CA LEU A 426 8.17 2.00 -48.51
C LEU A 426 7.03 2.48 -49.41
N GLU A 427 5.85 2.68 -48.84
CA GLU A 427 4.68 3.30 -49.47
C GLU A 427 5.05 4.68 -50.04
N GLU A 428 5.64 5.55 -49.23
CA GLU A 428 6.12 6.88 -49.67
C GLU A 428 7.23 6.78 -50.73
N GLY A 429 7.97 5.68 -50.76
CA GLY A 429 9.00 5.38 -51.76
C GLY A 429 8.47 4.76 -53.06
N GLY A 430 7.17 4.43 -53.13
CA GLY A 430 6.53 3.77 -54.28
C GLY A 430 6.68 2.24 -54.30
N ASP A 431 7.27 1.63 -53.28
CA ASP A 431 7.43 0.18 -53.17
C ASP A 431 6.20 -0.45 -52.49
N ARG A 432 5.09 -0.47 -53.24
CA ARG A 432 3.77 -0.87 -52.73
C ARG A 432 3.73 -2.32 -52.25
N THR A 433 4.37 -3.24 -52.98
CA THR A 433 4.38 -4.67 -52.66
C THR A 433 5.07 -4.95 -51.33
N THR A 434 6.22 -4.32 -51.09
CA THR A 434 6.96 -4.53 -49.84
C THR A 434 6.29 -3.78 -48.67
N ALA A 435 5.63 -2.65 -48.95
CA ALA A 435 4.82 -1.94 -47.96
C ALA A 435 3.62 -2.79 -47.49
N GLU A 436 2.87 -3.40 -48.41
CA GLU A 436 1.73 -4.27 -48.11
C GLU A 436 2.14 -5.46 -47.23
N HIS A 437 3.28 -6.10 -47.55
CA HIS A 437 3.84 -7.17 -46.71
C HIS A 437 4.06 -6.70 -45.27
N HIS A 438 4.74 -5.56 -45.06
CA HIS A 438 5.01 -5.08 -43.71
C HIS A 438 3.76 -4.57 -42.97
N TYR A 439 2.75 -4.03 -43.67
CA TYR A 439 1.46 -3.77 -43.02
C TYR A 439 0.77 -5.06 -42.59
N THR A 440 0.87 -6.12 -43.38
CA THR A 440 0.35 -7.45 -43.00
C THR A 440 1.03 -7.99 -41.74
N GLU A 441 2.36 -7.85 -41.61
CA GLU A 441 3.09 -8.24 -40.40
C GLU A 441 2.60 -7.48 -39.16
N VAL A 442 2.27 -6.18 -39.29
CA VAL A 442 1.69 -5.39 -38.19
C VAL A 442 0.32 -5.96 -37.79
N LEU A 443 -0.55 -6.18 -38.77
CA LEU A 443 -1.93 -6.65 -38.54
C LEU A 443 -1.98 -8.09 -38.00
N ALA A 444 -0.97 -8.91 -38.29
CA ALA A 444 -0.81 -10.24 -37.72
C ALA A 444 -0.60 -10.21 -36.20
N VAL A 445 -0.08 -9.11 -35.65
CA VAL A 445 0.08 -8.90 -34.20
C VAL A 445 -1.11 -8.14 -33.62
N ASP A 446 -1.58 -7.11 -34.31
CA ASP A 446 -2.60 -6.20 -33.82
C ASP A 446 -3.36 -5.56 -34.98
N TYR A 447 -4.59 -6.05 -35.18
CA TYR A 447 -5.45 -5.62 -36.27
C TYR A 447 -5.90 -4.16 -36.16
N GLU A 448 -5.84 -3.57 -34.97
CA GLU A 448 -6.28 -2.19 -34.70
C GLU A 448 -5.09 -1.20 -34.61
N TYR A 449 -3.89 -1.62 -35.00
CA TYR A 449 -2.71 -0.79 -34.85
C TYR A 449 -2.71 0.42 -35.80
N LYS A 450 -3.05 1.60 -35.26
CA LYS A 450 -3.08 2.88 -35.97
C LYS A 450 -3.98 2.81 -37.22
N ASP A 451 -3.49 3.27 -38.37
CA ASP A 451 -4.16 3.24 -39.68
C ASP A 451 -3.62 2.12 -40.59
N ALA A 452 -2.95 1.10 -40.04
CA ALA A 452 -2.29 0.05 -40.84
C ALA A 452 -3.24 -0.70 -41.77
N LEU A 453 -4.45 -1.04 -41.30
CA LEU A 453 -5.47 -1.72 -42.11
C LEU A 453 -5.90 -0.89 -43.32
N ALA A 454 -6.32 0.36 -43.07
CA ALA A 454 -6.76 1.26 -44.12
C ALA A 454 -5.65 1.56 -45.14
N ARG A 455 -4.40 1.64 -44.68
CA ARG A 455 -3.21 1.80 -45.54
C ARG A 455 -2.98 0.59 -46.43
N MET A 456 -3.10 -0.61 -45.87
CA MET A 456 -2.92 -1.86 -46.61
C MET A 456 -4.00 -2.02 -47.68
N GLU A 457 -5.27 -1.81 -47.34
CA GLU A 457 -6.39 -1.90 -48.30
C GLU A 457 -6.24 -0.88 -49.44
N GLY A 458 -5.86 0.36 -49.12
CA GLY A 458 -5.59 1.39 -50.13
C GLY A 458 -4.39 1.07 -51.03
N LEU A 459 -3.49 0.17 -50.64
CA LEU A 459 -2.40 -0.31 -51.48
C LEU A 459 -2.84 -1.35 -52.52
N SER A 460 -3.83 -2.17 -52.17
CA SER A 460 -4.38 -3.26 -53.00
C SER A 460 -5.43 -2.81 -54.02
N GLU A 461 -5.95 -1.59 -53.90
CA GLU A 461 -7.03 -1.03 -54.75
C GLU A 461 -6.53 -0.26 -56.01
N ASP A 462 -5.23 0.04 -56.14
CA ASP A 462 -4.60 0.57 -57.38
C ASP A 462 -3.69 -0.49 -58.04
#